data_AF-A0A4Y2CHC1-F1
#
_entry.id   AF-A0A4Y2CHC1-F1
#
_cell.length_a   1.000
_cell.length_b   1.000
_cell.length_c   1.000
_cell.angle_alpha   90.00
_cell.angle_beta   90.00
_cell.angle_gamma   90.00
#
_symmetry.space_group_name_H-M   'P 1'
#
loop_
_entity.id
_entity.type
_entity.pdbx_description
1 polymer ?
#
loop_
_entity_poly.entity_id
_entity_poly.type
_entity_poly.pdbx_seq_one_letter_code
_entity_poly.pdbx_strand_id
1 'polypeptide(L)'
;MSKSILNKKKSLKGNVTKIKDKVKDKLNDTEIQLYSKKCEQFSEDLSKIFDNILANCEDAETGKFIEEQLSIQEDIDEIWLTINSQLIKPNSDTMSQHSNGENVKLPKPSFNGNIQDWLSFSDLFKASVHNNENLTGSMKL
;
A
#
# COMPACT_ATOMS: atom_id res chain seq x y z
N MET A 1 2.65 32.97 13.27
CA MET A 1 2.21 32.16 12.11
C MET A 1 1.28 32.95 11.17
N SER A 2 1.39 32.79 9.85
CA SER A 2 0.60 33.56 8.86
C SER A 2 -0.77 32.95 8.57
N LYS A 3 -1.81 33.81 8.48
CA LYS A 3 -3.19 33.42 8.11
C LYS A 3 -3.27 32.66 6.78
N SER A 4 -2.39 32.99 5.84
CA SER A 4 -2.34 32.35 4.52
C SER A 4 -1.97 30.86 4.63
N ILE A 5 -0.96 30.52 5.44
CA ILE A 5 -0.53 29.13 5.65
C ILE A 5 -1.61 28.32 6.37
N LEU A 6 -2.26 28.90 7.39
CA LEU A 6 -3.37 28.23 8.08
C LEU A 6 -4.56 27.95 7.15
N ASN A 7 -4.85 28.84 6.21
CA ASN A 7 -5.89 28.60 5.21
C ASN A 7 -5.48 27.51 4.21
N LYS A 8 -4.21 27.46 3.79
CA LYS A 8 -3.70 26.36 2.96
C LYS A 8 -3.82 25.01 3.67
N LYS A 9 -3.46 24.93 4.97
CA LYS A 9 -3.64 23.73 5.79
C LYS A 9 -5.09 23.25 5.81
N LYS A 10 -6.04 24.16 6.08
CA LYS A 10 -7.48 23.84 6.09
C LYS A 10 -7.98 23.36 4.73
N SER A 11 -7.53 24.00 3.65
CA SER A 11 -7.85 23.61 2.28
C SER A 11 -7.33 22.21 1.95
N LEU A 12 -6.07 21.93 2.29
CA LEU A 12 -5.45 20.62 2.10
C LEU A 12 -6.24 19.54 2.83
N LYS A 13 -6.49 19.71 4.13
CA LYS A 13 -7.29 18.76 4.93
C LYS A 13 -8.67 18.51 4.31
N GLY A 14 -9.37 19.57 3.92
CA GLY A 14 -10.69 19.44 3.27
C GLY A 14 -10.63 18.69 1.93
N ASN A 15 -9.55 18.84 1.16
CA ASN A 15 -9.38 18.12 -0.10
C ASN A 15 -9.02 16.64 0.12
N VAL A 16 -8.17 16.34 1.11
CA VAL A 16 -7.85 14.97 1.53
C VAL A 16 -9.12 14.24 1.93
N THR A 17 -9.93 14.81 2.83
CA THR A 17 -11.21 14.18 3.26
C THR A 17 -12.15 13.91 2.09
N LYS A 18 -12.31 14.88 1.17
CA LYS A 18 -13.17 14.69 -0.02
C LYS A 18 -12.71 13.54 -0.91
N ILE A 19 -11.41 13.38 -1.10
CA ILE A 19 -10.88 12.28 -1.91
C ILE A 19 -10.98 10.96 -1.16
N LYS A 20 -10.70 10.95 0.16
CA LYS A 20 -10.90 9.78 1.03
C LYS A 20 -12.30 9.19 0.89
N ASP A 21 -13.32 10.03 0.87
CA ASP A 21 -14.69 9.55 0.66
C ASP A 21 -14.92 9.06 -0.77
N LYS A 22 -14.32 9.70 -1.77
CA LYS A 22 -14.52 9.36 -3.18
C LYS A 22 -13.81 8.06 -3.60
N VAL A 23 -12.66 7.73 -3.02
CA VAL A 23 -11.92 6.50 -3.35
C VAL A 23 -12.53 5.23 -2.73
N LYS A 24 -13.53 5.37 -1.85
CA LYS A 24 -14.31 4.22 -1.34
C LYS A 24 -15.15 3.57 -2.44
N ASP A 25 -15.55 4.36 -3.44
CA ASP A 25 -16.25 3.87 -4.61
C ASP A 25 -15.28 3.24 -5.61
N LYS A 26 -15.82 2.41 -6.50
CA LYS A 26 -15.04 1.83 -7.60
C LYS A 26 -14.63 2.92 -8.58
N LEU A 27 -13.33 3.10 -8.73
CA LEU A 27 -12.73 4.08 -9.61
C LEU A 27 -12.51 3.50 -11.02
N ASN A 28 -12.55 4.37 -12.03
CA ASN A 28 -12.04 4.02 -13.36
C ASN A 28 -10.54 4.36 -13.49
N ASP A 29 -9.90 3.85 -14.54
CA ASP A 29 -8.44 4.02 -14.75
C ASP A 29 -7.99 5.49 -14.79
N THR A 30 -8.82 6.38 -15.33
CA THR A 30 -8.50 7.83 -15.38
C THR A 30 -8.58 8.45 -13.99
N GLU A 31 -9.57 8.07 -13.21
CA GLU A 31 -9.72 8.50 -11.82
C GLU A 31 -8.61 7.97 -10.93
N ILE A 32 -8.19 6.71 -11.12
CA ILE A 32 -7.05 6.11 -10.42
C ILE A 32 -5.78 6.93 -10.69
N GLN A 33 -5.45 7.19 -11.96
CA GLN A 33 -4.27 8.01 -12.30
C GLN A 33 -4.36 9.43 -11.73
N LEU A 34 -5.54 10.04 -11.80
CA LEU A 34 -5.77 11.38 -11.26
C LEU A 34 -5.57 11.43 -9.74
N TYR A 35 -6.15 10.49 -9.00
CA TYR A 35 -6.07 10.50 -7.54
C TYR A 35 -4.71 10.06 -7.03
N SER A 36 -4.02 9.13 -7.71
CA SER A 36 -2.62 8.81 -7.40
C SER A 36 -1.72 10.05 -7.48
N LYS A 37 -1.83 10.82 -8.57
CA LYS A 37 -1.09 12.08 -8.72
C LYS A 37 -1.47 13.12 -7.67
N LYS A 38 -2.75 13.16 -7.26
CA LYS A 38 -3.18 14.05 -6.18
C LYS A 38 -2.63 13.64 -4.81
N CYS A 39 -2.50 12.35 -4.51
CA CYS A 39 -1.85 11.89 -3.28
C CYS A 39 -0.41 12.38 -3.20
N GLU A 40 0.36 12.26 -4.28
CA GLU A 40 1.72 12.80 -4.35
C GLU A 40 1.76 14.30 -4.09
N GLN A 41 0.86 15.07 -4.73
CA GLN A 41 0.76 16.51 -4.52
C GLN A 41 0.36 16.85 -3.08
N PHE A 42 -0.57 16.09 -2.47
CA PHE A 42 -0.97 16.31 -1.09
C PHE A 42 0.16 16.08 -0.12
N SER A 43 0.96 15.03 -0.29
CA SER A 43 2.13 14.77 0.55
C SER A 43 3.16 15.91 0.44
N GLU A 44 3.41 16.41 -0.78
CA GLU A 44 4.34 17.52 -0.99
C GLU A 44 3.82 18.83 -0.36
N ASP A 45 2.54 19.14 -0.57
CA ASP A 45 1.89 20.30 0.03
C ASP A 45 1.85 20.20 1.55
N LEU A 46 1.60 19.00 2.10
CA LEU A 46 1.60 18.74 3.53
C LEU A 46 2.96 19.07 4.13
N SER A 47 4.04 18.52 3.57
CA SER A 47 5.41 18.82 4.01
C SER A 47 5.67 20.31 3.99
N LYS A 48 5.47 20.99 2.85
CA LYS A 48 5.74 22.43 2.72
C LYS A 48 4.95 23.28 3.70
N ILE A 49 3.68 22.92 3.94
CA ILE A 49 2.82 23.64 4.88
C ILE A 49 3.31 23.43 6.32
N PHE A 50 3.55 22.18 6.72
CA PHE A 50 3.93 21.87 8.10
C PHE A 50 5.38 22.26 8.41
N ASP A 51 6.31 22.16 7.48
CA ASP A 51 7.67 22.70 7.62
C ASP A 51 7.63 24.21 7.91
N ASN A 52 6.74 24.95 7.23
CA ASN A 52 6.55 26.37 7.49
C ASN A 52 5.89 26.63 8.85
N ILE A 53 4.89 25.84 9.23
CA ILE A 53 4.21 25.95 10.52
C ILE A 53 5.20 25.69 11.66
N LEU A 54 5.92 24.57 11.62
CA LEU A 54 6.85 24.12 12.64
C LEU A 54 8.05 25.06 12.78
N ALA A 55 8.53 25.66 11.67
CA ALA A 55 9.57 26.67 11.72
C ALA A 55 9.14 28.01 12.37
N ASN A 56 7.82 28.25 12.54
CA ASN A 56 7.25 29.51 13.00
C ASN A 56 6.27 29.35 14.19
N CYS A 57 6.22 28.17 14.82
CA CYS A 57 5.37 27.92 15.99
C CYS A 57 6.19 27.95 17.28
N GLU A 58 5.49 28.12 18.40
CA GLU A 58 6.08 28.02 19.72
C GLU A 58 6.29 26.55 20.11
N ASP A 59 7.31 26.26 20.92
CA ASP A 59 7.63 24.88 21.34
C ASP A 59 6.46 24.15 22.00
N ALA A 60 5.63 24.89 22.75
CA ALA A 60 4.45 24.35 23.42
C ALA A 60 3.34 23.89 22.44
N GLU A 61 3.35 24.36 21.19
CA GLU A 61 2.38 24.01 20.16
C GLU A 61 2.93 22.99 19.15
N THR A 62 4.25 22.82 19.08
CA THR A 62 4.95 21.91 18.16
C THR A 62 4.35 20.50 18.18
N GLY A 63 4.13 19.93 19.38
CA GLY A 63 3.55 18.59 19.51
C GLY A 63 2.17 18.46 18.85
N LYS A 64 1.30 19.47 19.01
CA LYS A 64 -0.05 19.48 18.41
C LYS A 64 0.01 19.50 16.89
N PHE A 65 0.94 20.28 16.32
CA PHE A 65 1.11 20.34 14.87
C PHE A 65 1.75 19.08 14.30
N ILE A 66 2.66 18.43 15.02
CA ILE A 66 3.22 17.13 14.62
C ILE A 66 2.10 16.07 14.60
N GLU A 67 1.30 15.98 15.66
CA GLU A 67 0.15 15.05 15.70
C GLU A 67 -0.83 15.32 14.55
N GLU A 68 -1.12 16.59 14.26
CA GLU A 68 -1.99 16.96 13.13
C GLU A 68 -1.38 16.59 11.77
N GLN A 69 -0.06 16.80 11.58
CA GLN A 69 0.66 16.41 10.38
C GLN A 69 0.58 14.90 10.15
N LEU A 70 0.84 14.11 11.19
CA LEU A 70 0.79 12.65 11.15
C LEU A 70 -0.62 12.15 10.83
N SER A 71 -1.65 12.73 11.46
CA SER A 71 -3.04 12.37 11.18
C SER A 71 -3.44 12.63 9.72
N ILE A 72 -3.00 13.74 9.12
CA ILE A 72 -3.30 14.02 7.71
C ILE A 72 -2.47 13.11 6.78
N GLN A 73 -1.23 12.79 7.15
CA GLN A 73 -0.40 11.85 6.37
C GLN A 73 -1.02 10.45 6.36
N GLU A 74 -1.51 9.97 7.50
CA GLU A 74 -2.22 8.67 7.61
C GLU A 74 -3.45 8.63 6.68
N ASP A 75 -4.23 9.72 6.62
CA ASP A 75 -5.34 9.83 5.69
C ASP A 75 -4.88 9.75 4.21
N ILE A 76 -3.75 10.37 3.87
CA ILE A 76 -3.19 10.32 2.50
C ILE A 76 -2.72 8.90 2.16
N ASP A 77 -2.05 8.22 3.10
CA ASP A 77 -1.57 6.86 2.92
C ASP A 77 -2.72 5.87 2.77
N GLU A 78 -3.81 6.03 3.54
CA GLU A 78 -5.03 5.24 3.41
C GLU A 78 -5.68 5.44 2.02
N ILE A 79 -5.73 6.67 1.51
CA ILE A 79 -6.21 6.96 0.15
C ILE A 79 -5.33 6.23 -0.87
N TRP A 80 -4.01 6.35 -0.76
CA TRP A 80 -3.07 5.70 -1.66
C TRP A 80 -3.28 4.18 -1.67
N LEU A 81 -3.40 3.56 -0.49
CA LEU A 81 -3.59 2.11 -0.36
C LEU A 81 -4.92 1.67 -0.97
N THR A 82 -5.97 2.45 -0.75
CA THR A 82 -7.30 2.19 -1.32
C THR A 82 -7.23 2.21 -2.84
N ILE A 83 -6.60 3.22 -3.44
CA ILE A 83 -6.42 3.31 -4.91
C ILE A 83 -5.64 2.11 -5.45
N ASN A 84 -4.53 1.75 -4.80
CA ASN A 84 -3.67 0.66 -5.28
C ASN A 84 -4.30 -0.72 -5.11
N SER A 85 -5.11 -0.93 -4.07
CA SER A 85 -5.86 -2.19 -3.93
C SER A 85 -6.87 -2.40 -5.07
N GLN A 86 -7.42 -1.32 -5.64
CA GLN A 86 -8.30 -1.39 -6.81
C GLN A 86 -7.56 -1.70 -8.12
N LEU A 87 -6.26 -1.41 -8.20
CA LEU A 87 -5.41 -1.79 -9.35
C LEU A 87 -5.07 -3.28 -9.35
N ILE A 88 -5.00 -3.89 -8.16
CA ILE A 88 -4.82 -5.33 -8.03
C ILE A 88 -6.16 -5.98 -8.33
N LYS A 89 -6.36 -6.42 -9.58
CA LYS A 89 -7.47 -7.31 -9.91
C LYS A 89 -7.42 -8.50 -8.94
N PRO A 90 -8.51 -8.86 -8.24
CA PRO A 90 -8.55 -10.16 -7.61
C PRO A 90 -8.33 -11.17 -8.73
N ASN A 91 -7.26 -11.95 -8.66
CA ASN A 91 -7.12 -13.13 -9.48
C ASN A 91 -8.27 -14.07 -9.11
N SER A 92 -9.45 -13.90 -9.74
CA SER A 92 -10.55 -14.86 -9.65
C SER A 92 -10.32 -16.06 -10.58
N ASP A 93 -9.16 -16.13 -11.23
CA ASP A 93 -8.82 -17.17 -12.20
C ASP A 93 -7.79 -18.18 -11.66
N THR A 94 -7.80 -18.41 -10.35
CA THR A 94 -7.34 -19.70 -9.79
C THR A 94 -8.47 -20.36 -9.00
N MET A 95 -9.68 -20.32 -9.56
CA MET A 95 -10.62 -21.43 -9.36
C MET A 95 -9.93 -22.70 -9.86
N SER A 96 -9.60 -23.56 -8.91
CA SER A 96 -9.18 -24.93 -9.05
C SER A 96 -9.87 -25.63 -10.23
N GLN A 97 -9.24 -25.60 -11.39
CA GLN A 97 -9.36 -26.72 -12.31
C GLN A 97 -8.42 -27.77 -11.76
N HIS A 98 -8.99 -28.77 -11.07
CA HIS A 98 -8.41 -30.09 -11.03
C HIS A 98 -8.28 -30.59 -12.48
N SER A 99 -7.24 -30.14 -13.18
CA SER A 99 -6.78 -30.77 -14.40
C SER A 99 -6.12 -32.06 -13.97
N ASN A 100 -6.90 -33.14 -14.05
CA ASN A 100 -6.38 -34.49 -13.98
C ASN A 100 -5.17 -34.61 -14.92
N GLY A 101 -4.04 -35.02 -14.35
CA GLY A 101 -3.06 -35.86 -15.05
C GLY A 101 -2.11 -35.14 -15.99
N GLU A 102 -1.22 -34.32 -15.46
CA GLU A 102 0.16 -34.36 -15.93
C GLU A 102 1.10 -34.08 -14.76
N ASN A 103 2.04 -34.99 -14.51
CA ASN A 103 3.01 -34.89 -13.42
C ASN A 103 4.03 -33.78 -13.77
N VAL A 104 3.61 -32.51 -13.62
CA VAL A 104 4.47 -31.35 -13.81
C VAL A 104 5.51 -31.39 -12.71
N LYS A 105 6.69 -31.93 -13.03
CA LYS A 105 7.85 -31.88 -12.15
C LYS A 105 8.24 -30.41 -11.96
N LEU A 106 7.87 -29.86 -10.80
CA LEU A 106 8.38 -28.57 -10.37
C LEU A 106 9.92 -28.63 -10.29
N PRO A 107 10.63 -27.60 -10.77
CA PRO A 107 12.07 -27.52 -10.63
C PRO A 107 12.44 -27.53 -9.14
N LYS A 108 13.58 -28.14 -8.80
CA LYS A 108 14.02 -28.24 -7.41
C LYS A 108 14.21 -26.83 -6.81
N PRO A 109 13.58 -26.52 -5.68
CA PRO A 109 13.78 -25.23 -5.03
C PRO A 109 15.24 -25.13 -4.56
N SER A 110 15.91 -24.03 -4.91
CA SER A 110 17.25 -23.71 -4.46
C SER A 110 17.27 -22.27 -3.94
N PHE A 111 17.85 -22.07 -2.76
CA PHE A 111 18.02 -20.75 -2.16
C PHE A 111 19.50 -20.37 -2.19
N ASN A 112 19.80 -19.22 -2.78
CA ASN A 112 21.17 -18.69 -2.91
C ASN A 112 21.57 -17.77 -1.74
N GLY A 113 20.70 -17.56 -0.74
CA GLY A 113 20.94 -16.64 0.38
C GLY A 113 20.48 -15.19 0.13
N ASN A 114 19.97 -14.86 -1.06
CA ASN A 114 19.45 -13.54 -1.37
C ASN A 114 18.05 -13.34 -0.78
N ILE A 115 17.91 -12.36 0.12
CA ILE A 115 16.64 -12.07 0.80
C ILE A 115 15.54 -11.64 -0.19
N GLN A 116 15.90 -10.99 -1.30
CA GLN A 116 14.92 -10.59 -2.32
C GLN A 116 14.29 -11.80 -3.03
N ASP A 117 15.03 -12.91 -3.11
CA ASP A 117 14.56 -14.14 -3.75
C ASP A 117 13.83 -15.07 -2.75
N TRP A 118 13.73 -14.68 -1.48
CA TRP A 118 13.16 -15.49 -0.41
C TRP A 118 11.69 -15.85 -0.64
N LEU A 119 10.87 -14.88 -1.07
CA LEU A 119 9.45 -15.10 -1.31
C LEU A 119 9.24 -16.11 -2.44
N SER A 120 9.93 -15.91 -3.56
CA SER A 120 9.91 -16.83 -4.71
C SER A 120 10.38 -18.23 -4.34
N PHE A 121 11.44 -18.35 -3.54
CA PHE A 121 11.91 -19.63 -3.02
C PHE A 121 10.89 -20.29 -2.09
N SER A 122 10.29 -19.53 -1.17
CA SER A 122 9.32 -20.04 -0.19
C SER A 122 8.08 -20.62 -0.88
N ASP A 123 7.56 -19.91 -1.88
CA ASP A 123 6.41 -20.37 -2.66
C ASP A 123 6.73 -21.63 -3.46
N LEU A 124 7.89 -21.66 -4.13
CA LEU A 124 8.33 -22.84 -4.89
C LEU A 124 8.61 -24.05 -3.99
N PHE A 125 9.18 -23.84 -2.80
CA PHE A 125 9.42 -24.88 -1.81
C PHE A 125 8.11 -25.47 -1.30
N LYS A 126 7.15 -24.62 -0.89
CA LYS A 126 5.82 -25.09 -0.45
C LYS A 126 5.11 -25.87 -1.53
N ALA A 127 5.09 -25.38 -2.77
CA ALA A 127 4.49 -26.07 -3.90
C ALA A 127 5.17 -27.43 -4.15
N SER A 128 6.50 -27.50 -4.07
CA SER A 128 7.27 -28.73 -4.27
C SER A 128 7.02 -29.78 -3.18
N VAL A 129 6.91 -29.34 -1.92
CA VAL A 129 6.65 -30.24 -0.77
C VAL A 129 5.21 -30.74 -0.78
N HIS A 130 4.24 -29.85 -1.02
CA HIS A 130 2.82 -30.23 -1.00
C HIS A 130 2.42 -31.10 -2.19
N ASN A 131 2.98 -30.86 -3.39
CA ASN A 131 2.69 -31.62 -4.60
C ASN A 131 3.43 -32.97 -4.68
N ASN A 132 4.36 -33.26 -3.76
CA ASN A 132 5.04 -34.55 -3.74
C ASN A 132 4.20 -35.58 -2.98
N GLU A 133 3.59 -36.52 -3.70
CA GLU A 133 2.79 -37.64 -3.15
C GLU A 133 3.64 -38.64 -2.35
N ASN A 134 4.98 -38.62 -2.52
CA ASN A 134 5.90 -39.52 -1.81
C ASN A 134 6.33 -38.99 -0.43
N LEU A 135 5.94 -37.76 -0.06
CA LEU A 135 6.21 -37.21 1.26
C LEU A 135 5.01 -37.46 2.18
N THR A 136 5.24 -38.07 3.33
CA THR A 136 4.21 -38.23 4.36
C THR A 136 3.93 -36.91 5.07
N GLY A 137 2.76 -36.75 5.70
CA GLY A 137 2.36 -35.48 6.33
C GLY A 137 3.37 -34.95 7.35
N SER A 138 4.11 -35.84 8.04
CA SER A 138 5.19 -35.49 8.96
C SER A 138 6.46 -34.96 8.28
N MET A 139 6.65 -35.22 6.99
CA MET A 139 7.75 -34.67 6.17
C MET A 139 7.35 -33.37 5.45
N LYS A 140 6.06 -33.02 5.48
CA LYS A 140 5.50 -31.78 4.92
C LYS A 140 5.30 -30.67 5.96
N LEU A 141 5.47 -30.98 7.26
CA LEU A 141 5.32 -30.08 8.40
C LEU A 141 6.60 -29.30 8.70
#